data_AF-A0A7S3T758-F1
#
_entry.id   AF-A0A7S3T758-F1
#
_cell.length_a   1.000
_cell.length_b   1.000
_cell.length_c   1.000
_cell.angle_alpha   90.00
_cell.angle_beta   90.00
_cell.angle_gamma   90.00
#
_symmetry.space_group_name_H-M   'P 1'
#
loop_
_entity.id
_entity.type
_entity.pdbx_description
1 polymer ?
#
loop_
_entity_poly.entity_id
_entity_poly.type
_entity_poly.pdbx_seq_one_letter_code
_entity_poly.pdbx_strand_id
1 'polypeptide(L)'
;FLVSVAVASVGIGYIFLFVLWYCFDKLVYGLVTVAHILLTATAGVLVYAGYHDEQNFFMNYFEEDTARLCAWTCAGIAFAVWTLYTILCCYSKDAVTVTIGSVKATCEVVAQLPTMLLQPLVNSVIVVLTMLVLLYGFAWLLSTGKVVTEDTPLRQGGMEIAGLHRNVVFEPWQWGCIAYWIFGIVWIFETLNALGQFAISHAVVINACYNTEEWFPMVHGYIVGF
;
A
#
# COMPACT_ATOMS: atom_id res chain seq x y z
N PHE A 1 -13.15 -18.45 8.67
CA PHE A 1 -11.84 -17.93 8.22
C PHE A 1 -11.88 -16.43 7.96
N LEU A 2 -12.61 -15.92 6.94
CA LEU A 2 -12.65 -14.48 6.62
C LEU A 2 -13.06 -13.57 7.78
N VAL A 3 -14.08 -13.96 8.54
CA VAL A 3 -14.52 -13.21 9.74
C VAL A 3 -13.42 -13.13 10.80
N SER A 4 -12.70 -14.23 11.04
CA SER A 4 -11.59 -14.28 12.00
C SER A 4 -10.43 -13.37 11.57
N VAL A 5 -10.12 -13.34 10.27
CA VAL A 5 -9.11 -12.42 9.71
C VAL A 5 -9.55 -10.97 9.89
N ALA A 6 -10.82 -10.64 9.61
CA ALA A 6 -11.33 -9.29 9.80
C ALA A 6 -11.24 -8.82 11.27
N VAL A 7 -11.67 -9.66 12.22
CA VAL A 7 -11.55 -9.33 13.65
C VAL A 7 -10.10 -9.17 14.09
N ALA A 8 -9.20 -10.06 13.63
CA ALA A 8 -7.77 -9.96 13.92
C ALA A 8 -7.17 -8.66 13.37
N SER A 9 -7.49 -8.27 12.14
CA SER A 9 -7.04 -7.02 11.52
C SER A 9 -7.51 -5.80 12.31
N VAL A 10 -8.77 -5.80 12.77
CA VAL A 10 -9.29 -4.73 13.64
C VAL A 10 -8.49 -4.66 14.94
N GLY A 11 -8.29 -5.79 15.62
CA GLY A 11 -7.51 -5.85 16.86
C GLY A 11 -6.06 -5.38 16.69
N ILE A 12 -5.39 -5.81 15.62
CA ILE A 12 -4.03 -5.35 15.27
C ILE A 12 -4.02 -3.84 15.01
N GLY A 13 -5.06 -3.29 14.37
CA GLY A 13 -5.20 -1.85 14.16
C GLY A 13 -5.25 -1.06 15.47
N TYR A 14 -6.01 -1.53 16.47
CA TYR A 14 -6.04 -0.91 17.79
C TYR A 14 -4.68 -1.00 18.52
N ILE A 15 -4.02 -2.16 18.45
CA ILE A 15 -2.68 -2.33 19.04
C ILE A 15 -1.68 -1.40 18.36
N PHE A 16 -1.74 -1.29 17.03
CA PHE A 16 -0.88 -0.40 16.26
C PHE A 16 -1.10 1.06 16.66
N LEU A 17 -2.34 1.52 16.79
CA LEU A 17 -2.65 2.87 17.27
C LEU A 17 -2.15 3.11 18.69
N PHE A 18 -2.26 2.12 19.56
CA PHE A 18 -1.71 2.19 20.91
C PHE A 18 -0.17 2.33 20.89
N VAL A 19 0.52 1.55 20.05
CA VAL A 19 1.98 1.67 19.86
C VAL A 19 2.36 3.04 19.28
N LEU A 20 1.61 3.54 18.30
CA LEU A 20 1.84 4.89 17.77
C LEU A 20 1.70 5.93 18.87
N TRP A 21 0.65 5.87 19.67
CA TRP A 21 0.43 6.85 20.73
C TRP A 21 1.59 6.92 21.73
N TYR A 22 2.06 5.78 22.25
CA TYR A 22 3.08 5.76 23.29
C TYR A 22 4.52 5.82 22.76
N CYS A 23 4.76 5.28 21.57
CA CYS A 23 6.10 4.98 21.09
C CYS A 23 6.46 5.63 19.76
N PHE A 24 5.58 6.41 19.11
CA PHE A 24 5.88 6.95 17.77
C PHE A 24 7.18 7.76 17.72
N ASP A 25 7.40 8.61 18.71
CA ASP A 25 8.62 9.42 18.85
C ASP A 25 9.88 8.52 18.89
N LYS A 26 9.87 7.53 19.79
CA LYS A 26 10.95 6.55 19.94
C LYS A 26 11.12 5.68 18.69
N LEU A 27 10.03 5.35 18.01
CA LEU A 27 10.02 4.55 16.79
C LEU A 27 10.70 5.29 15.64
N VAL A 28 10.36 6.58 15.44
CA VAL A 28 10.96 7.40 14.38
C VAL A 28 12.46 7.57 14.62
N TYR A 29 12.87 7.96 15.83
CA TYR A 29 14.30 8.06 16.15
C TYR A 29 15.00 6.71 16.07
N GLY A 30 14.36 5.64 16.54
CA GLY A 30 14.89 4.27 16.46
C GLY A 30 15.13 3.83 15.02
N LEU A 31 14.19 4.09 14.10
CA LEU A 31 14.33 3.78 12.68
C LEU A 31 15.49 4.58 12.05
N VAL A 32 15.61 5.87 12.35
CA VAL A 32 16.72 6.70 11.88
C VAL A 32 18.06 6.17 12.39
N THR A 33 18.14 5.77 13.66
CA THR A 33 19.35 5.18 14.25
C THR A 33 19.70 3.82 13.63
N VAL A 34 18.72 2.93 13.45
CA VAL A 34 18.93 1.63 12.82
C VAL A 34 19.43 1.80 11.38
N ALA A 35 18.84 2.72 10.62
CA ALA A 35 19.30 3.04 9.27
C ALA A 35 20.76 3.55 9.26
N HIS A 36 21.14 4.43 10.20
CA HIS A 36 22.54 4.85 10.34
C HIS A 36 23.47 3.68 10.63
N ILE A 37 23.13 2.83 11.60
CA ILE A 37 23.95 1.67 11.99
C ILE A 37 24.13 0.72 10.80
N LEU A 38 23.06 0.41 10.07
CA LEU A 38 23.11 -0.49 8.92
C LEU A 38 23.97 0.08 7.79
N LEU A 39 23.81 1.37 7.47
CA LEU A 39 24.61 2.03 6.43
C LEU A 39 26.10 2.10 6.82
N THR A 40 26.40 2.47 8.07
CA THR A 40 27.78 2.51 8.57
C THR A 40 28.40 1.11 8.62
N ALA A 41 27.66 0.11 9.09
CA ALA A 41 28.13 -1.28 9.12
C ALA A 41 28.40 -1.81 7.71
N THR A 42 27.51 -1.51 6.75
CA THR A 42 27.70 -1.90 5.34
C THR A 42 28.96 -1.26 4.76
N ALA A 43 29.14 0.05 4.94
CA ALA A 43 30.36 0.72 4.50
C ALA A 43 31.63 0.13 5.16
N GLY A 44 31.56 -0.13 6.47
CA GLY A 44 32.68 -0.72 7.22
C GLY A 44 33.05 -2.14 6.76
N VAL A 45 32.06 -3.00 6.50
CA VAL A 45 32.27 -4.35 5.95
C VAL A 45 32.92 -4.29 4.57
N LEU A 46 32.48 -3.36 3.70
CA LEU A 46 33.06 -3.19 2.36
C LEU A 46 34.50 -2.66 2.42
N VAL A 47 34.81 -1.72 3.31
CA VAL A 47 36.19 -1.26 3.54
C VAL A 47 37.06 -2.41 4.07
N TYR A 48 36.54 -3.18 5.03
CA TYR A 48 37.26 -4.33 5.61
C TYR A 48 37.57 -5.39 4.54
N ALA A 49 36.61 -5.71 3.68
CA ALA A 49 36.78 -6.59 2.53
C ALA A 49 37.80 -6.07 1.52
N GLY A 50 37.94 -4.74 1.37
CA GLY A 50 38.97 -4.13 0.52
C GLY A 50 40.41 -4.30 1.05
N TYR A 51 40.58 -4.54 2.36
CA TYR A 51 41.89 -4.77 3.00
C TYR A 51 42.23 -6.25 3.20
N HIS A 52 41.24 -7.14 3.27
CA HIS A 52 41.43 -8.56 3.58
C HIS A 52 40.90 -9.43 2.45
N ASP A 53 41.79 -9.90 1.58
CA ASP A 53 41.43 -10.65 0.37
C ASP A 53 40.67 -11.93 0.65
N GLU A 54 41.04 -12.65 1.72
CA GLU A 54 40.37 -13.89 2.13
C GLU A 54 38.89 -13.69 2.48
N GLN A 55 38.50 -12.47 2.87
CA GLN A 55 37.14 -12.11 3.27
C GLN A 55 36.39 -11.31 2.20
N ASN A 56 37.02 -11.08 1.04
CA ASN A 56 36.43 -10.30 -0.03
C ASN A 56 35.48 -11.16 -0.87
N PHE A 57 34.17 -10.96 -0.68
CA PHE A 57 33.13 -11.71 -1.40
C PHE A 57 33.19 -11.56 -2.93
N PHE A 58 33.82 -10.50 -3.46
CA PHE A 58 34.00 -10.30 -4.90
C PHE A 58 35.04 -11.26 -5.51
N MET A 59 35.92 -11.85 -4.70
CA MET A 59 36.95 -12.81 -5.18
C MET A 59 36.35 -14.08 -5.78
N ASN A 60 35.10 -14.42 -5.45
CA ASN A 60 34.40 -15.56 -6.05
C ASN A 60 33.97 -15.30 -7.51
N TYR A 61 33.99 -14.04 -7.96
CA TYR A 61 33.43 -13.62 -9.24
C TYR A 61 34.44 -12.91 -10.15
N PHE A 62 35.47 -12.30 -9.59
CA PHE A 62 36.44 -11.47 -10.32
C PHE A 62 37.89 -11.84 -9.95
N GLU A 63 38.84 -11.49 -10.82
CA GLU A 63 40.27 -11.56 -10.52
C GLU A 63 40.65 -10.64 -9.36
N GLU A 64 41.75 -10.96 -8.65
CA GLU A 64 42.15 -10.32 -7.39
C GLU A 64 42.16 -8.79 -7.44
N ASP A 65 42.80 -8.21 -8.45
CA ASP A 65 42.90 -6.76 -8.61
C ASP A 65 41.54 -6.10 -8.89
N THR A 66 40.70 -6.77 -9.69
CA THR A 66 39.35 -6.28 -10.02
C THR A 66 38.43 -6.40 -8.82
N ALA A 67 38.50 -7.50 -8.07
CA ALA A 67 37.72 -7.72 -6.86
C ALA A 67 38.05 -6.69 -5.77
N ARG A 68 39.33 -6.35 -5.60
CA ARG A 68 39.76 -5.26 -4.69
C ARG A 68 39.21 -3.91 -5.15
N LEU A 69 39.34 -3.58 -6.44
CA LEU A 69 38.82 -2.32 -7.00
C LEU A 69 37.30 -2.22 -6.81
N CYS A 70 36.56 -3.31 -7.03
CA CYS A 70 35.11 -3.38 -6.79
C CYS A 70 34.78 -3.14 -5.31
N ALA A 71 35.48 -3.80 -4.37
CA ALA A 71 35.27 -3.60 -2.94
C ALA A 71 35.47 -2.14 -2.52
N TRP A 72 36.56 -1.51 -2.97
CA TRP A 72 36.85 -0.10 -2.71
C TRP A 72 35.82 0.85 -3.32
N THR A 73 35.39 0.57 -4.55
CA THR A 73 34.38 1.38 -5.25
C THR A 73 33.03 1.29 -4.53
N CYS A 74 32.57 0.08 -4.17
CA CYS A 74 31.34 -0.11 -3.43
C CYS A 74 31.40 0.51 -2.03
N ALA A 75 32.54 0.40 -1.34
CA ALA A 75 32.77 1.07 -0.05
C ALA A 75 32.64 2.59 -0.18
N GLY A 76 33.26 3.18 -1.21
CA GLY A 76 33.18 4.62 -1.49
C GLY A 76 31.75 5.08 -1.77
N ILE A 77 30.98 4.32 -2.56
CA ILE A 77 29.56 4.61 -2.84
C ILE A 77 28.73 4.50 -1.56
N ALA A 78 28.90 3.44 -0.77
CA ALA A 78 28.17 3.24 0.48
C ALA A 78 28.45 4.37 1.48
N PHE A 79 29.71 4.81 1.58
CA PHE A 79 30.10 5.95 2.42
C PHE A 79 29.50 7.27 1.94
N ALA A 80 29.46 7.50 0.63
CA ALA A 80 28.81 8.68 0.05
C ALA A 80 27.30 8.71 0.34
N VAL A 81 26.61 7.57 0.18
CA VAL A 81 25.18 7.42 0.53
C VAL A 81 24.94 7.67 2.02
N TRP A 82 25.77 7.09 2.90
CA TRP A 82 25.69 7.33 4.34
C TRP A 82 25.89 8.81 4.71
N THR A 83 26.86 9.48 4.08
CA THR A 83 27.13 10.90 4.29
C THR A 83 25.94 11.75 3.86
N LEU A 84 25.40 11.49 2.67
CA LEU A 84 24.22 12.18 2.16
C LEU A 84 23.01 11.96 3.09
N TYR A 85 22.78 10.72 3.53
CA TYR A 85 21.71 10.41 4.47
C TYR A 85 21.86 11.15 5.81
N THR A 86 23.07 11.24 6.34
CA THR A 86 23.36 11.99 7.57
C THR A 86 23.05 13.47 7.39
N ILE A 87 23.48 14.06 6.26
CA ILE A 87 23.18 15.46 5.92
C ILE A 87 21.65 15.66 5.85
N LEU A 88 20.94 14.79 5.14
CA LEU A 88 19.47 14.86 5.04
C LEU A 88 18.79 14.75 6.40
N CYS A 89 19.26 13.88 7.29
CA CYS A 89 18.73 13.75 8.65
C CYS A 89 18.94 15.03 9.47
N CYS A 90 20.11 15.68 9.34
CA CYS A 90 20.38 16.95 10.00
C CYS A 90 19.45 18.08 9.51
N TYR A 91 19.24 18.19 8.19
CA TYR A 91 18.34 19.19 7.61
C TYR A 91 16.85 18.89 7.86
N SER A 92 16.49 17.61 8.02
CA SER A 92 15.09 17.18 8.20
C SER A 92 14.65 17.14 9.66
N LYS A 93 15.48 17.57 10.62
CA LYS A 93 15.16 17.52 12.06
C LYS A 93 13.84 18.23 12.39
N ASP A 94 13.63 19.42 11.82
CA ASP A 94 12.42 20.19 12.05
C ASP A 94 11.20 19.53 11.39
N ALA A 95 11.36 19.02 10.16
CA ALA A 95 10.33 18.28 9.45
C ALA A 95 9.91 17.00 10.21
N VAL A 96 10.87 16.27 10.78
CA VAL A 96 10.62 15.09 11.63
C VAL A 96 9.86 15.51 12.90
N THR A 97 10.27 16.60 13.54
CA THR A 97 9.60 17.12 14.75
C THR A 97 8.15 17.52 14.46
N VAL A 98 7.90 18.22 13.35
CA VAL A 98 6.55 18.58 12.88
C VAL A 98 5.73 17.33 12.56
N THR A 99 6.34 16.31 11.95
CA THR A 99 5.68 15.04 11.66
C THR A 99 5.28 14.31 12.94
N ILE A 100 6.18 14.23 13.94
CA ILE A 100 5.88 13.66 15.26
C ILE A 100 4.75 14.44 15.94
N GLY A 101 4.79 15.77 15.89
CA GLY A 101 3.72 16.62 16.43
C GLY A 101 2.38 16.37 15.75
N SER A 102 2.37 16.27 14.41
CA SER A 102 1.16 16.03 13.61
C SER A 102 0.55 14.66 13.90
N VAL A 103 1.36 13.62 14.04
CA VAL A 103 0.89 12.28 14.40
C VAL A 103 0.37 12.23 15.83
N LYS A 104 1.04 12.88 16.79
CA LYS A 104 0.54 13.00 18.18
C LYS A 104 -0.80 13.73 18.23
N ALA A 105 -0.92 14.88 17.55
CA ALA A 105 -2.18 15.61 17.44
C ALA A 105 -3.28 14.77 16.77
N THR A 106 -2.95 14.00 15.74
CA THR A 106 -3.90 13.06 15.12
C THR A 106 -4.35 11.99 16.11
N CYS A 107 -3.44 11.42 16.91
CA CYS A 107 -3.79 10.43 17.93
C CYS A 107 -4.70 11.03 19.02
N GLU A 108 -4.45 12.27 19.43
CA GLU A 108 -5.31 12.98 20.39
C GLU A 108 -6.73 13.19 19.84
N VAL A 109 -6.86 13.59 18.57
CA VAL A 109 -8.16 13.72 17.90
C VAL A 109 -8.86 12.37 17.80
N VAL A 110 -8.15 11.31 17.43
CA VAL A 110 -8.72 9.95 17.36
C VAL A 110 -9.16 9.45 18.75
N ALA A 111 -8.44 9.82 19.81
CA ALA A 111 -8.83 9.50 21.18
C ALA A 111 -10.09 10.27 21.63
N GLN A 112 -10.26 11.51 21.16
CA GLN A 112 -11.46 12.31 21.41
C GLN A 112 -12.68 11.85 20.60
N LEU A 113 -12.45 11.32 19.39
CA LEU A 113 -13.48 10.85 18.48
C LEU A 113 -13.35 9.33 18.24
N PRO A 114 -13.73 8.48 19.21
CA PRO A 114 -13.59 7.03 19.07
C PRO A 114 -14.42 6.47 17.90
N THR A 115 -15.45 7.19 17.44
CA THR A 115 -16.20 6.84 16.22
C THR A 115 -15.34 6.83 14.97
N MET A 116 -14.22 7.57 14.93
CA MET A 116 -13.26 7.55 13.80
C MET A 116 -12.61 6.16 13.63
N LEU A 117 -12.51 5.37 14.70
CA LEU A 117 -11.97 4.00 14.65
C LEU A 117 -12.90 3.04 13.90
N LEU A 118 -14.19 3.38 13.80
CA LEU A 118 -15.16 2.66 13.00
C LEU A 118 -15.10 3.04 11.52
N GLN A 119 -14.47 4.17 11.17
CA GLN A 119 -14.42 4.66 9.79
C GLN A 119 -13.81 3.67 8.80
N PRO A 120 -12.66 3.01 9.09
CA PRO A 120 -12.09 2.04 8.16
C PRO A 120 -13.04 0.88 7.90
N LEU A 121 -13.84 0.47 8.90
CA LEU A 121 -14.84 -0.59 8.76
C LEU A 121 -16.01 -0.13 7.88
N VAL A 122 -16.58 1.05 8.15
CA VAL A 122 -17.69 1.61 7.36
C VAL A 122 -17.27 1.80 5.90
N ASN A 123 -16.11 2.44 5.68
CA ASN A 123 -15.57 2.63 4.34
C ASN A 123 -15.32 1.30 3.63
N SER A 124 -14.77 0.31 4.33
CA SER A 124 -14.54 -1.04 3.78
C SER A 124 -15.85 -1.72 3.39
N VAL A 125 -16.91 -1.62 4.21
CA VAL A 125 -18.23 -2.18 3.88
C VAL A 125 -18.81 -1.50 2.63
N ILE A 126 -18.76 -0.16 2.56
CA ILE A 126 -19.26 0.60 1.40
C ILE A 126 -18.51 0.21 0.13
N VAL A 127 -17.17 0.15 0.19
CA VAL A 127 -16.31 -0.21 -0.93
C VAL A 127 -16.56 -1.64 -1.39
N VAL A 128 -16.67 -2.60 -0.46
CA VAL A 128 -16.94 -4.01 -0.79
C VAL A 128 -18.32 -4.16 -1.43
N LEU A 129 -19.36 -3.56 -0.86
CA LEU A 129 -20.71 -3.63 -1.45
C LEU A 129 -20.75 -2.99 -2.84
N THR A 130 -20.12 -1.82 -3.00
CA THR A 130 -20.05 -1.16 -4.31
C THR A 130 -19.27 -2.00 -5.32
N MET A 131 -18.14 -2.59 -4.91
CA MET A 131 -17.33 -3.44 -5.78
C MET A 131 -18.09 -4.70 -6.20
N LEU A 132 -18.88 -5.33 -5.30
CA LEU A 132 -19.74 -6.46 -5.65
C LEU A 132 -20.79 -6.08 -6.71
N VAL A 133 -21.42 -4.91 -6.57
CA VAL A 133 -22.39 -4.41 -7.56
C VAL A 133 -21.72 -4.14 -8.90
N LEU A 134 -20.54 -3.51 -8.89
CA LEU A 134 -19.79 -3.20 -10.11
C LEU A 134 -19.26 -4.47 -10.81
N LEU A 135 -18.78 -5.45 -10.06
CA LEU A 135 -18.35 -6.75 -10.58
C LEU A 135 -19.53 -7.55 -11.12
N TYR A 136 -20.68 -7.49 -10.46
CA TYR A 136 -21.91 -8.10 -10.98
C TYR A 136 -22.32 -7.48 -12.32
N GLY A 137 -22.32 -6.13 -12.41
CA GLY A 137 -22.57 -5.43 -13.67
C GLY A 137 -21.52 -5.72 -14.75
N PHE A 138 -20.25 -5.90 -14.36
CA PHE A 138 -19.20 -6.29 -15.29
C PHE A 138 -19.39 -7.72 -15.80
N ALA A 139 -19.72 -8.68 -14.93
CA ALA A 139 -20.02 -10.05 -15.32
C ALA A 139 -21.24 -10.10 -16.25
N TRP A 140 -22.26 -9.27 -15.99
CA TRP A 140 -23.39 -9.10 -16.88
C TRP A 140 -22.96 -8.58 -18.26
N LEU A 141 -22.08 -7.58 -18.31
CA LEU A 141 -21.52 -7.06 -19.58
C LEU A 141 -20.77 -8.17 -20.36
N LEU A 142 -19.93 -8.95 -19.67
CA LEU A 142 -19.19 -10.06 -20.29
C LEU A 142 -20.11 -11.17 -20.80
N SER A 143 -21.28 -11.35 -20.19
CA SER A 143 -22.29 -12.33 -20.63
C SER A 143 -22.91 -12.01 -21.99
N THR A 144 -22.73 -10.79 -22.50
CA THR A 144 -23.21 -10.38 -23.85
C THR A 144 -22.30 -10.85 -24.99
N GLY A 145 -21.15 -11.45 -24.68
CA GLY A 145 -20.25 -12.02 -25.68
C GLY A 145 -20.88 -13.20 -26.41
N LYS A 146 -20.67 -13.29 -27.72
CA LYS A 146 -21.20 -14.39 -28.53
C LYS A 146 -20.38 -15.64 -28.28
N VAL A 147 -21.02 -16.71 -27.81
CA VAL A 147 -20.38 -18.01 -27.66
C VAL A 147 -20.30 -18.69 -29.02
N VAL A 148 -19.08 -18.95 -29.49
CA VAL A 148 -18.80 -19.65 -30.73
C VAL A 148 -18.11 -20.97 -30.39
N THR A 149 -18.61 -22.09 -30.92
CA THR A 149 -17.96 -23.39 -30.79
C THR A 149 -16.71 -23.40 -31.66
N GLU A 150 -15.58 -23.82 -31.10
CA GLU A 150 -14.37 -24.00 -31.91
C GLU A 150 -14.55 -25.26 -32.77
N ASP A 151 -14.45 -25.10 -34.10
CA ASP A 151 -14.69 -26.19 -35.06
C ASP A 151 -13.54 -27.20 -35.12
N THR A 152 -12.46 -27.00 -34.35
CA THR A 152 -11.33 -27.91 -34.27
C THR A 152 -11.66 -29.08 -33.34
N PRO A 153 -11.92 -30.31 -33.86
CA PRO A 153 -12.19 -31.45 -33.01
C PRO A 153 -10.93 -31.83 -32.23
N LEU A 154 -11.04 -31.93 -30.90
CA LEU A 154 -9.98 -32.48 -30.08
C LEU A 154 -9.92 -33.99 -30.34
N ARG A 155 -8.81 -34.46 -30.92
CA ARG A 155 -8.51 -35.88 -31.12
C ARG A 155 -7.72 -36.39 -29.93
N GLN A 156 -8.36 -37.15 -29.04
CA GLN A 156 -7.69 -37.84 -27.95
C GLN A 156 -8.12 -39.32 -27.95
N GLY A 157 -7.18 -40.24 -28.22
CA GLY A 157 -7.45 -41.68 -28.23
C GLY A 157 -8.29 -42.19 -29.40
N GLY A 158 -8.27 -41.53 -30.55
CA GLY A 158 -9.03 -41.95 -31.75
C GLY A 158 -10.51 -41.58 -31.74
N MET A 159 -10.99 -40.92 -30.68
CA MET A 159 -12.32 -40.30 -30.64
C MET A 159 -12.21 -38.82 -30.96
N GLU A 160 -13.06 -38.33 -31.86
CA GLU A 160 -13.25 -36.91 -32.14
C GLU A 160 -14.41 -36.40 -31.30
N ILE A 161 -14.10 -35.56 -30.30
CA ILE A 161 -15.12 -34.87 -29.52
C ILE A 161 -15.21 -33.44 -30.04
N ALA A 162 -16.19 -33.16 -30.89
CA ALA A 162 -16.50 -31.82 -31.37
C ALA A 162 -17.32 -31.04 -30.32
N GLY A 163 -17.14 -29.72 -30.24
CA GLY A 163 -17.94 -28.83 -29.41
C GLY A 163 -17.58 -28.75 -27.92
N LEU A 164 -16.44 -29.33 -27.51
CA LEU A 164 -15.97 -29.26 -26.12
C LEU A 164 -15.39 -27.86 -25.78
N HIS A 165 -14.80 -27.16 -26.75
CA HIS A 165 -14.26 -25.82 -26.57
C HIS A 165 -15.29 -24.76 -26.95
N ARG A 166 -15.56 -23.83 -26.02
CA ARG A 166 -16.43 -22.67 -26.23
C ARG A 166 -15.58 -21.41 -26.11
N ASN A 167 -15.47 -20.65 -27.19
CA ASN A 167 -14.80 -19.36 -27.19
C ASN A 167 -15.84 -18.25 -27.13
N VAL A 168 -15.58 -17.24 -26.30
CA VAL A 168 -16.42 -16.04 -26.23
C VAL A 168 -15.80 -14.99 -27.14
N VAL A 169 -16.50 -14.63 -28.21
CA VAL A 169 -16.06 -13.62 -29.17
C VAL A 169 -16.84 -12.34 -28.92
N PHE A 170 -16.11 -11.23 -28.76
CA PHE A 170 -16.66 -9.90 -28.57
C PHE A 170 -16.50 -9.05 -29.83
N GLU A 171 -17.52 -8.28 -30.18
CA GLU A 171 -17.47 -7.30 -31.26
C GLU A 171 -16.60 -6.09 -30.86
N PRO A 172 -16.00 -5.37 -31.83
CA PRO A 172 -15.09 -4.25 -31.53
C PRO A 172 -15.70 -3.17 -30.62
N TRP A 173 -16.99 -2.87 -30.75
CA TRP A 173 -17.66 -1.89 -29.89
C TRP A 173 -17.87 -2.41 -28.45
N GLN A 174 -18.07 -3.73 -28.28
CA GLN A 174 -18.19 -4.36 -26.96
C GLN A 174 -16.87 -4.24 -26.17
N TRP A 175 -15.73 -4.34 -26.86
CA TRP A 175 -14.42 -4.06 -26.24
C TRP A 175 -14.32 -2.62 -25.73
N GLY A 176 -14.88 -1.65 -26.45
CA GLY A 176 -15.01 -0.26 -26.00
C GLY A 176 -15.83 -0.15 -24.73
N CYS A 177 -16.99 -0.84 -24.65
CA CYS A 177 -17.82 -0.88 -23.45
C CYS A 177 -17.11 -1.56 -22.26
N ILE A 178 -16.38 -2.66 -22.49
CA ILE A 178 -15.58 -3.35 -21.47
C ILE A 178 -14.50 -2.42 -20.92
N ALA A 179 -13.75 -1.75 -21.79
CA ALA A 179 -12.71 -0.80 -21.38
C ALA A 179 -13.29 0.39 -20.60
N TYR A 180 -14.40 0.97 -21.07
CA TYR A 180 -15.11 2.04 -20.37
C TYR A 180 -15.61 1.59 -18.98
N TRP A 181 -16.12 0.37 -18.87
CA TRP A 181 -16.57 -0.17 -17.59
C TRP A 181 -15.42 -0.35 -16.60
N ILE A 182 -14.29 -0.92 -17.04
CA ILE A 182 -13.09 -1.08 -16.20
C ILE A 182 -12.59 0.29 -15.71
N PHE A 183 -12.54 1.30 -16.59
CA PHE A 183 -12.21 2.66 -16.21
C PHE A 183 -13.22 3.21 -15.19
N GLY A 184 -14.52 2.99 -15.39
CA GLY A 184 -15.57 3.37 -14.45
C GLY A 184 -15.41 2.73 -13.07
N ILE A 185 -14.98 1.47 -13.00
CA ILE A 185 -14.68 0.79 -11.72
C ILE A 185 -13.58 1.54 -10.96
N VAL A 186 -12.46 1.82 -11.62
CA VAL A 186 -11.34 2.56 -11.02
C VAL A 186 -11.81 3.94 -10.56
N TRP A 187 -12.56 4.65 -11.41
CA TRP A 187 -13.05 5.99 -11.10
C TRP A 187 -13.98 6.02 -9.88
N ILE A 188 -14.94 5.09 -9.80
CA ILE A 188 -15.85 4.99 -8.65
C ILE A 188 -15.07 4.63 -7.38
N PHE A 189 -14.08 3.74 -7.47
CA PHE A 189 -13.24 3.38 -6.34
C PHE A 189 -12.46 4.58 -5.79
N GLU A 190 -11.82 5.37 -6.67
CA GLU A 190 -11.12 6.60 -6.27
C GLU A 190 -12.09 7.63 -5.68
N THR A 191 -13.29 7.76 -6.24
CA THR A 191 -14.33 8.67 -5.72
C THR A 191 -14.77 8.28 -4.32
N LEU A 192 -14.97 6.99 -4.05
CA LEU A 192 -15.32 6.50 -2.71
C LEU A 192 -14.19 6.75 -1.69
N ASN A 193 -12.93 6.55 -2.09
CA ASN A 193 -11.79 6.85 -1.23
C ASN A 193 -11.70 8.34 -0.92
N ALA A 194 -11.90 9.21 -1.92
CA ALA A 194 -11.92 10.65 -1.75
C ALA A 194 -13.07 11.09 -0.81
N LEU A 195 -14.26 10.51 -0.95
CA LEU A 195 -15.39 10.78 -0.07
C LEU A 195 -15.10 10.33 1.38
N GLY A 196 -14.44 9.18 1.55
CA GLY A 196 -13.99 8.72 2.87
C GLY A 196 -13.00 9.67 3.54
N GLN A 197 -12.06 10.23 2.78
CA GLN A 197 -11.13 11.26 3.27
C GLN A 197 -11.84 12.57 3.61
N PHE A 198 -12.82 12.99 2.80
CA PHE A 198 -13.65 14.16 3.06
C PHE A 198 -14.44 14.00 4.36
N ALA A 199 -15.12 12.86 4.56
CA ALA A 199 -15.90 12.60 5.77
C ALA A 199 -15.04 12.63 7.05
N ILE A 200 -13.82 12.11 6.98
CA ILE A 200 -12.83 12.20 8.08
C ILE A 200 -12.47 13.66 8.35
N SER A 201 -12.06 14.41 7.31
CA SER A 201 -11.64 15.80 7.45
C SER A 201 -12.76 16.68 8.02
N HIS A 202 -13.99 16.51 7.52
CA HIS A 202 -15.17 17.20 8.01
C HIS A 202 -15.45 16.92 9.49
N ALA A 203 -15.40 15.65 9.91
CA ALA A 203 -15.60 15.29 11.31
C ALA A 203 -14.54 15.90 12.24
N VAL A 204 -13.28 15.92 11.81
CA VAL A 204 -12.18 16.56 12.56
C VAL A 204 -12.41 18.07 12.68
N VAL A 205 -12.78 18.76 11.60
CA VAL A 205 -13.04 20.20 11.60
C VAL A 205 -14.23 20.56 12.48
N ILE A 206 -15.34 19.81 12.38
CA ILE A 206 -16.52 20.03 13.22
C ILE A 206 -16.17 19.90 14.70
N ASN A 207 -15.47 18.83 15.07
CA ASN A 207 -15.05 18.62 16.46
C ASN A 207 -14.10 19.72 16.94
N ALA A 208 -13.09 20.08 16.13
CA ALA A 208 -12.08 21.06 16.51
C ALA A 208 -12.61 22.50 16.59
N CYS A 209 -13.52 22.90 15.70
CA CYS A 209 -13.99 24.28 15.61
C CYS A 209 -15.28 24.55 16.40
N TYR A 210 -16.19 23.58 16.48
CA TYR A 210 -17.53 23.79 17.02
C TYR A 210 -17.79 23.05 18.34
N ASN A 211 -16.88 22.18 18.80
CA ASN A 211 -17.03 21.38 20.02
C ASN A 211 -18.41 20.69 20.14
N THR A 212 -18.98 20.27 19.02
CA THR A 212 -20.32 19.66 18.98
C THR A 212 -20.25 18.21 19.48
N GLU A 213 -21.07 17.87 20.46
CA GLU A 213 -21.24 16.49 20.97
C GLU A 213 -22.13 15.62 20.06
N GLU A 214 -21.99 15.77 18.73
CA GLU A 214 -22.73 14.91 17.81
C GLU A 214 -22.25 13.47 17.95
N TRP A 215 -23.20 12.54 18.02
CA TRP A 215 -22.89 11.13 18.22
C TRP A 215 -22.23 10.48 16.99
N PHE A 216 -22.40 11.04 15.78
CA PHE A 216 -21.87 10.49 14.52
C PHE A 216 -21.51 11.57 13.48
N PRO A 217 -20.50 12.43 13.75
CA PRO A 217 -20.12 13.53 12.84
C PRO A 217 -19.67 13.04 11.45
N MET A 218 -19.21 11.79 11.34
CA MET A 218 -18.80 11.21 10.05
C MET A 218 -19.98 10.86 9.14
N VAL A 219 -21.10 10.38 9.69
CA VAL A 219 -22.30 10.09 8.87
C VAL A 219 -22.82 11.39 8.25
N HIS A 220 -22.77 12.48 9.01
CA HIS A 220 -23.10 13.80 8.49
C HIS A 220 -22.14 14.22 7.37
N GLY A 221 -20.83 13.98 7.52
CA GLY A 221 -19.84 14.21 6.47
C GLY A 221 -20.13 13.44 5.17
N TYR A 222 -20.55 12.18 5.26
CA TYR A 222 -21.00 11.42 4.08
C TYR A 222 -22.26 12.03 3.44
N ILE A 223 -23.25 12.44 4.24
CA ILE A 223 -24.50 13.04 3.72
C ILE A 223 -24.24 14.39 3.04
N VAL A 224 -23.34 15.20 3.58
CA VAL A 224 -22.99 16.53 3.02
C VAL A 224 -22.11 16.41 1.78
N GLY A 225 -21.30 15.36 1.68
CA GLY A 225 -20.42 15.12 0.54
C GLY A 225 -21.10 14.55 -0.70
N PHE A 226 -22.35 14.05 -0.57
CA PHE A 226 -23.20 13.57 -1.67
C PHE A 226 -24.11 14.70 -2.18
#